data_AF-A0A920U9U4-F1
#
_entry.id   AF-A0A920U9U4-F1
#
_cell.length_a   1.000
_cell.length_b   1.000
_cell.length_c   1.000
_cell.angle_alpha   90.00
_cell.angle_beta   90.00
_cell.angle_gamma   90.00
#
_symmetry.space_group_name_H-M   'P 1'
#
loop_
_entity.id
_entity.type
_entity.pdbx_description
1 polymer ?
#
loop_
_entity_poly.entity_id
_entity_poly.type
_entity_poly.pdbx_seq_one_letter_code
_entity_poly.pdbx_strand_id
1 'polypeptide(L)'
;MDAALRDSDGGGIVTGTYVLHAAGYVDNGGPKVVTSRFDHEDSFTLERSLATGGYEGLRAALAMAPDDVHGQIREATLLGRGGAGFPAGVKWGFCPEGVWPRYLVVNGDESEPGTYKDRLLMERDPHQLIEGCLIACYALGLTQCFLYVRGEMALAQERVAAALNEAYPRVCGPGRDGDEILGRHHAPLGRRCLHRG
;
A
#
# COMPACT_ATOMS: atom_id res chain seq x y z
N MET A 1 33.99 -21.22 -26.67
CA MET A 1 33.93 -22.50 -25.95
C MET A 1 32.79 -22.37 -24.95
N ASP A 2 31.59 -22.68 -25.44
CA ASP A 2 30.33 -22.63 -24.69
C ASP A 2 30.25 -23.78 -23.70
N ALA A 3 29.90 -23.47 -22.45
CA ALA A 3 29.30 -24.43 -21.54
C ALA A 3 27.87 -23.96 -21.25
N ALA A 4 26.95 -24.35 -22.12
CA ALA A 4 25.51 -24.21 -21.87
C ALA A 4 25.10 -25.22 -20.79
N LEU A 5 24.75 -24.72 -19.60
CA LEU A 5 24.03 -25.53 -18.61
C LEU A 5 22.60 -25.69 -19.10
N ARG A 6 22.22 -26.93 -19.37
CA ARG A 6 20.87 -27.30 -19.81
C ARG A 6 19.94 -27.30 -18.61
N ASP A 7 18.85 -26.58 -18.72
CA ASP A 7 17.68 -26.78 -17.87
C ASP A 7 17.02 -28.12 -18.24
N SER A 8 16.58 -28.89 -17.25
CA SER A 8 16.04 -30.24 -17.45
C SER A 8 14.62 -30.26 -18.03
N ASP A 9 13.96 -29.11 -18.13
CA ASP A 9 12.62 -29.00 -18.68
C ASP A 9 12.64 -28.17 -19.96
N GLY A 10 12.54 -28.85 -21.11
CA GLY A 10 12.64 -28.24 -22.42
C GLY A 10 11.57 -27.17 -22.68
N GLY A 11 11.97 -25.89 -22.63
CA GLY A 11 11.11 -24.77 -23.03
C GLY A 11 11.79 -23.41 -22.99
N GLY A 12 12.44 -23.00 -24.09
CA GLY A 12 12.68 -21.59 -24.44
C GLY A 12 13.90 -20.90 -23.81
N ILE A 13 14.63 -20.15 -24.65
CA ILE A 13 15.78 -19.32 -24.25
C ILE A 13 15.26 -18.10 -23.46
N VAL A 14 15.51 -18.04 -22.15
CA VAL A 14 15.25 -16.83 -21.34
C VAL A 14 16.49 -15.92 -21.42
N THR A 15 16.41 -14.90 -22.27
CA THR A 15 17.41 -13.83 -22.33
C THR A 15 17.21 -12.86 -21.16
N GLY A 16 18.06 -12.93 -20.14
CA GLY A 16 18.15 -11.94 -19.06
C GLY A 16 18.32 -12.57 -17.69
N THR A 17 19.54 -12.90 -17.28
CA THR A 17 19.83 -13.45 -15.94
C THR A 17 19.78 -12.35 -14.88
N TYR A 18 18.57 -11.98 -14.45
CA TYR A 18 18.37 -11.44 -13.11
C TYR A 18 18.14 -12.62 -12.17
N VAL A 19 18.79 -12.62 -11.00
CA VAL A 19 18.44 -13.56 -9.94
C VAL A 19 17.02 -13.22 -9.50
N LEU A 20 16.07 -14.12 -9.73
CA LEU A 20 14.65 -13.87 -9.47
C LEU A 20 14.37 -13.52 -7.99
N HIS A 21 15.21 -14.03 -7.08
CA HIS A 21 15.07 -13.84 -5.63
C HIS A 21 16.43 -13.66 -4.95
N ALA A 22 16.46 -12.93 -3.84
CA ALA A 22 17.66 -12.80 -3.00
C ALA A 22 18.08 -14.16 -2.42
N ALA A 23 19.38 -14.32 -2.13
CA ALA A 23 19.89 -15.50 -1.44
C ALA A 23 19.15 -15.70 -0.10
N GLY A 24 18.66 -16.91 0.14
CA GLY A 24 17.85 -17.24 1.33
C GLY A 24 16.34 -17.07 1.15
N TYR A 25 15.85 -16.69 -0.03
CA TYR A 25 14.41 -16.75 -0.32
C TYR A 25 13.92 -18.20 -0.25
N VAL A 26 12.87 -18.41 0.54
CA VAL A 26 12.14 -19.67 0.64
C VAL A 26 10.73 -19.39 0.13
N ASP A 27 10.36 -20.02 -0.98
CA ASP A 27 8.97 -20.06 -1.39
C ASP A 27 8.20 -20.94 -0.38
N ASN A 28 7.34 -20.30 0.40
CA ASN A 28 6.52 -20.97 1.41
C ASN A 28 5.14 -21.36 0.86
N GLY A 29 4.89 -21.18 -0.45
CA GLY A 29 3.58 -21.38 -1.08
C GLY A 29 2.52 -20.39 -0.59
N GLY A 30 2.91 -19.36 0.17
CA GLY A 30 2.02 -18.34 0.69
C GLY A 30 1.58 -17.37 -0.40
N PRO A 31 0.42 -16.73 -0.25
CA PRO A 31 -0.05 -15.77 -1.24
C PRO A 31 0.88 -14.56 -1.30
N LYS A 32 1.18 -14.10 -2.52
CA LYS A 32 1.75 -12.76 -2.72
C LYS A 32 0.70 -11.74 -2.30
N VAL A 33 0.97 -10.97 -1.24
CA VAL A 33 0.08 -9.88 -0.81
C VAL A 33 0.55 -8.56 -1.42
N VAL A 34 1.69 -8.05 -0.94
CA VAL A 34 2.24 -6.75 -1.35
C VAL A 34 2.63 -6.74 -2.83
N THR A 35 3.24 -7.82 -3.31
CA THR A 35 3.76 -7.93 -4.67
C THR A 35 2.78 -8.56 -5.65
N SER A 36 1.51 -8.76 -5.25
CA SER A 36 0.48 -9.42 -6.06
C SER A 36 0.29 -8.80 -7.45
N ARG A 37 0.47 -7.48 -7.58
CA ARG A 37 0.27 -6.75 -8.83
C ARG A 37 1.55 -6.37 -9.58
N PHE A 38 2.73 -6.74 -9.07
CA PHE A 38 4.00 -6.23 -9.61
C PHE A 38 4.30 -6.72 -11.03
N ASP A 39 3.67 -7.82 -11.44
CA ASP A 39 3.81 -8.42 -12.75
C ASP A 39 2.99 -7.69 -13.83
N HIS A 40 2.11 -6.75 -13.46
CA HIS A 40 1.39 -5.89 -14.41
C HIS A 40 2.19 -4.62 -14.72
N GLU A 41 2.33 -4.27 -15.99
CA GLU A 41 3.06 -3.06 -16.41
C GLU A 41 2.35 -1.76 -15.98
N ASP A 42 1.01 -1.79 -15.94
CA ASP A 42 0.10 -0.70 -15.56
C ASP A 42 -0.40 -0.80 -14.11
N SER A 43 0.28 -1.58 -13.26
CA SER A 43 -0.05 -1.83 -11.85
C SER A 43 -0.27 -0.57 -11.01
N PHE A 44 0.29 0.54 -11.44
CA PHE A 44 0.25 1.82 -10.74
C PHE A 44 -1.00 2.67 -11.01
N THR A 45 -1.87 2.23 -11.92
CA THR A 45 -3.09 2.96 -12.30
C THR A 45 -4.27 2.57 -11.41
N LEU A 46 -5.24 3.48 -11.26
CA LEU A 46 -6.46 3.17 -10.52
C LEU A 46 -7.26 2.05 -11.18
N GLU A 47 -7.35 2.06 -12.51
CA GLU A 47 -8.09 1.05 -13.28
C GLU A 47 -7.56 -0.36 -12.98
N ARG A 48 -6.23 -0.56 -13.06
CA ARG A 48 -5.62 -1.85 -12.74
C ARG A 48 -5.85 -2.24 -11.29
N SER A 49 -5.72 -1.30 -10.36
CA SER A 49 -5.99 -1.54 -8.94
C SER A 49 -7.41 -2.09 -8.73
N LEU A 50 -8.43 -1.41 -9.27
CA LEU A 50 -9.83 -1.83 -9.17
C LEU A 50 -10.09 -3.18 -9.85
N ALA A 51 -9.55 -3.40 -11.06
CA ALA A 51 -9.70 -4.65 -11.80
C ALA A 51 -9.09 -5.87 -11.09
N THR A 52 -8.23 -5.65 -10.10
CA THR A 52 -7.53 -6.68 -9.33
C THR A 52 -7.86 -6.60 -7.83
N GLY A 53 -9.05 -6.10 -7.48
CA GLY A 53 -9.58 -6.13 -6.11
C GLY A 53 -9.03 -5.05 -5.18
N GLY A 54 -8.38 -4.01 -5.70
CA GLY A 54 -7.98 -2.84 -4.91
C GLY A 54 -9.18 -2.16 -4.26
N TYR A 55 -8.96 -1.58 -3.07
CA TYR A 55 -9.99 -0.92 -2.26
C TYR A 55 -11.08 -1.82 -1.65
N GLU A 56 -11.02 -3.14 -1.83
CA GLU A 56 -11.90 -4.09 -1.14
C GLU A 56 -11.69 -4.07 0.37
N GLY A 57 -10.44 -3.96 0.83
CA GLY A 57 -10.09 -3.88 2.24
C GLY A 57 -10.61 -2.59 2.87
N LEU A 58 -10.54 -1.47 2.12
CA LEU A 58 -11.15 -0.21 2.56
C LEU A 58 -12.68 -0.33 2.70
N ARG A 59 -13.37 -0.93 1.73
CA ARG A 59 -14.83 -1.13 1.83
C ARG A 59 -15.20 -2.00 3.01
N ALA A 60 -14.44 -3.08 3.24
CA ALA A 60 -14.63 -3.93 4.42
C ALA A 60 -14.44 -3.14 5.72
N ALA A 61 -13.36 -2.35 5.84
CA ALA A 61 -13.09 -1.53 7.02
C ALA A 61 -14.21 -0.51 7.29
N LEU A 62 -14.72 0.16 6.26
CA LEU A 62 -15.80 1.16 6.37
C LEU A 62 -17.17 0.55 6.73
N ALA A 63 -17.32 -0.78 6.63
CA ALA A 63 -18.52 -1.50 7.04
C ALA A 63 -18.49 -1.91 8.53
N MET A 64 -17.40 -1.68 9.25
CA MET A 64 -17.20 -2.02 10.66
C MET A 64 -17.10 -0.75 11.51
N ALA A 65 -17.16 -0.85 12.84
CA ALA A 65 -16.77 0.29 13.68
C ALA A 65 -15.25 0.50 13.62
N PRO A 66 -14.74 1.75 13.72
CA PRO A 66 -13.30 2.03 13.74
C PRO A 66 -12.51 1.19 14.76
N ASP A 67 -13.08 1.02 15.96
CA ASP A 67 -12.48 0.23 17.04
C ASP A 67 -12.37 -1.27 16.68
N ASP A 68 -13.32 -1.81 15.93
CA ASP A 68 -13.27 -3.21 15.45
C ASP A 68 -12.12 -3.39 14.45
N VAL A 69 -11.90 -2.39 13.57
CA VAL A 69 -10.77 -2.41 12.62
C VAL A 69 -9.44 -2.38 13.38
N HIS A 70 -9.31 -1.53 14.40
CA HIS A 70 -8.12 -1.52 15.26
C HIS A 70 -7.94 -2.85 16.01
N GLY A 71 -9.04 -3.44 16.49
CA GLY A 71 -9.07 -4.76 17.10
C GLY A 71 -8.46 -5.84 16.20
N GLN A 72 -8.88 -5.90 14.93
CA GLN A 72 -8.32 -6.86 13.97
C GLN A 72 -6.82 -6.68 13.74
N ILE A 73 -6.31 -5.44 13.65
CA ILE A 73 -4.87 -5.18 13.49
C ILE A 73 -4.07 -5.63 14.72
N ARG A 74 -4.65 -5.50 15.92
CA ARG A 74 -4.06 -5.99 17.16
C ARG A 74 -4.01 -7.53 17.19
N GLU A 75 -5.05 -8.21 16.72
CA GLU A 75 -5.11 -9.67 16.65
C GLU A 75 -4.21 -10.25 15.55
N ALA A 76 -4.04 -9.55 14.43
CA ALA A 76 -3.24 -9.99 13.29
C ALA A 76 -1.73 -10.11 13.59
N THR A 77 -1.26 -9.68 14.78
CA THR A 77 0.15 -9.70 15.18
C THR A 77 1.10 -9.07 14.14
N LEU A 78 0.62 -8.06 13.41
CA LEU A 78 1.39 -7.39 12.37
C LEU A 78 2.58 -6.66 12.99
N LEU A 79 3.79 -6.95 12.53
CA LEU A 79 5.02 -6.30 12.97
C LEU A 79 5.40 -5.13 12.06
N GLY A 80 5.99 -4.09 12.65
CA GLY A 80 6.54 -2.95 11.92
C GLY A 80 7.65 -3.38 10.94
N ARG A 81 7.53 -2.95 9.68
CA ARG A 81 8.44 -3.32 8.58
C ARG A 81 9.58 -2.32 8.32
N GLY A 82 9.73 -1.31 9.17
CA GLY A 82 10.80 -0.31 9.11
C GLY A 82 12.02 -0.62 9.99
N GLY A 83 12.25 -1.89 10.33
CA GLY A 83 13.42 -2.34 11.13
C GLY A 83 13.17 -2.52 12.63
N ALA A 84 12.29 -1.73 13.25
CA ALA A 84 12.03 -1.84 14.70
C ALA A 84 11.24 -3.10 15.13
N GLY A 85 10.49 -3.72 14.21
CA GLY A 85 9.71 -4.93 14.50
C GLY A 85 8.59 -4.76 15.53
N PHE A 86 8.23 -3.53 15.92
CA PHE A 86 7.24 -3.26 16.96
C PHE A 86 5.82 -3.69 16.51
N PRO A 87 5.00 -4.31 17.36
CA PRO A 87 3.63 -4.71 17.01
C PRO A 87 2.76 -3.49 16.62
N ALA A 88 2.24 -3.49 15.40
CA ALA A 88 1.50 -2.37 14.82
C ALA A 88 0.22 -2.04 15.60
N GLY A 89 -0.59 -3.05 15.96
CA GLY A 89 -1.82 -2.83 16.72
C GLY A 89 -1.59 -2.27 18.13
N VAL A 90 -0.47 -2.62 18.77
CA VAL A 90 -0.08 -2.00 20.05
C VAL A 90 0.32 -0.54 19.84
N LYS A 91 1.10 -0.25 18.79
CA LYS A 91 1.52 1.12 18.45
C LYS A 91 0.32 2.03 18.21
N TRP A 92 -0.69 1.52 17.51
CA TRP A 92 -1.93 2.26 17.22
C TRP A 92 -2.66 2.68 18.50
N GLY A 93 -2.67 1.83 19.54
CA GLY A 93 -3.30 2.12 20.83
C GLY A 93 -2.60 3.20 21.67
N PHE A 94 -1.42 3.67 21.28
CA PHE A 94 -0.77 4.81 21.93
C PHE A 94 -1.30 6.16 21.46
N CYS A 95 -2.17 6.18 20.44
CA CYS A 95 -2.80 7.41 19.99
C CYS A 95 -3.81 7.89 21.04
N PRO A 96 -3.58 9.02 21.73
CA PRO A 96 -4.37 9.39 22.91
C PRO A 96 -5.78 9.83 22.51
N GLU A 97 -6.83 9.26 23.11
CA GLU A 97 -8.24 9.65 22.91
C GLU A 97 -8.53 11.12 23.25
N GLY A 98 -9.54 11.72 22.60
CA GLY A 98 -9.98 13.10 22.86
C GLY A 98 -9.04 14.24 22.44
N VAL A 99 -7.80 13.96 22.04
CA VAL A 99 -6.83 14.99 21.57
C VAL A 99 -6.88 15.14 20.06
N TRP A 100 -7.03 16.37 19.56
CA TRP A 100 -7.15 16.70 18.13
C TRP A 100 -6.36 17.97 17.78
N PRO A 101 -5.86 18.13 16.54
CA PRO A 101 -5.93 17.19 15.41
C PRO A 101 -4.94 16.02 15.53
N ARG A 102 -5.22 14.93 14.81
CA ARG A 102 -4.34 13.77 14.69
C ARG A 102 -3.97 13.51 13.25
N TYR A 103 -2.73 13.05 13.08
CA TYR A 103 -2.10 12.90 11.78
C TYR A 103 -1.50 11.51 11.62
N LEU A 104 -1.59 10.98 10.41
CA LEU A 104 -0.77 9.85 9.96
C LEU A 104 0.48 10.41 9.29
N VAL A 105 1.64 9.89 9.67
CA VAL A 105 2.89 10.11 8.92
C VAL A 105 3.37 8.77 8.42
N VAL A 106 3.37 8.61 7.11
CA VAL A 106 3.91 7.43 6.43
C VAL A 106 5.36 7.72 6.09
N ASN A 107 6.25 6.89 6.63
CA ASN A 107 7.67 6.97 6.34
C ASN A 107 7.99 6.19 5.05
N GLY A 108 8.18 6.89 3.94
CA GLY A 108 8.70 6.37 2.68
C GLY A 108 10.18 6.71 2.45
N ASP A 109 10.91 7.10 3.50
CA ASP A 109 12.36 7.26 3.45
C ASP A 109 13.06 5.92 3.64
N GLU A 110 13.41 5.29 2.53
CA GLU A 110 14.20 4.07 2.49
C GLU A 110 15.66 4.43 2.17
N SER A 111 16.43 4.69 3.23
CA SER A 111 17.83 5.15 3.16
C SER A 111 18.87 4.13 3.62
N GLU A 112 18.44 3.00 4.17
CA GLU A 112 19.36 1.95 4.60
C GLU A 112 19.99 1.22 3.40
N PRO A 113 21.33 1.04 3.34
CA PRO A 113 21.98 0.35 2.24
C PRO A 113 21.40 -1.05 2.00
N GLY A 114 21.05 -1.35 0.75
CA GLY A 114 20.47 -2.65 0.37
C GLY A 114 18.96 -2.77 0.59
N THR A 115 18.29 -1.75 1.12
CA THR A 115 16.82 -1.68 1.19
C THR A 115 16.24 -0.97 -0.04
N TYR A 116 15.25 -1.59 -0.69
CA TYR A 116 14.58 -1.05 -1.88
C TYR A 116 13.13 -1.54 -2.02
N LYS A 117 12.56 -2.12 -0.96
CA LYS A 117 11.22 -2.73 -0.93
C LYS A 117 10.12 -1.67 -0.98
N ASP A 118 10.30 -0.55 -0.30
CA ASP A 118 9.27 0.49 -0.19
C ASP A 118 9.22 1.31 -1.47
N ARG A 119 10.39 1.57 -2.09
CA ARG A 119 10.48 2.16 -3.43
C ARG A 119 9.64 1.39 -4.43
N LEU A 120 9.82 0.06 -4.47
CA LEU A 120 9.09 -0.79 -5.43
C LEU A 120 7.58 -0.75 -5.20
N LEU A 121 7.12 -0.71 -3.95
CA LEU A 121 5.69 -0.57 -3.67
C LEU A 121 5.14 0.77 -4.16
N MET A 122 5.82 1.88 -3.86
CA MET A 122 5.38 3.22 -4.30
C MET A 122 5.42 3.37 -5.82
N GLU A 123 6.38 2.74 -6.49
CA GLU A 123 6.45 2.75 -7.95
C GLU A 123 5.44 1.80 -8.58
N ARG A 124 5.25 0.58 -8.06
CA ARG A 124 4.45 -0.45 -8.74
C ARG A 124 2.99 -0.44 -8.31
N ASP A 125 2.67 -0.23 -7.04
CA ASP A 125 1.29 -0.28 -6.55
C ASP A 125 1.03 0.82 -5.49
N PRO A 126 1.10 2.11 -5.89
CA PRO A 126 0.79 3.24 -5.01
C PRO A 126 -0.64 3.21 -4.48
N HIS A 127 -1.60 2.62 -5.20
CA HIS A 127 -2.99 2.51 -4.74
C HIS A 127 -3.13 1.60 -3.51
N GLN A 128 -2.38 0.50 -3.42
CA GLN A 128 -2.34 -0.33 -2.22
C GLN A 128 -1.80 0.43 -1.00
N LEU A 129 -0.79 1.29 -1.19
CA LEU A 129 -0.30 2.16 -0.12
C LEU A 129 -1.38 3.16 0.33
N ILE A 130 -2.05 3.82 -0.61
CA ILE A 130 -3.13 4.78 -0.34
C ILE A 130 -4.28 4.09 0.39
N GLU A 131 -4.68 2.90 -0.03
CA GLU A 131 -5.71 2.09 0.63
C GLU A 131 -5.37 1.84 2.11
N GLY A 132 -4.15 1.38 2.38
CA GLY A 132 -3.68 1.18 3.76
C GLY A 132 -3.70 2.47 4.60
N CYS A 133 -3.35 3.60 4.00
CA CYS A 133 -3.43 4.91 4.67
C CYS A 133 -4.87 5.28 5.03
N LEU A 134 -5.81 5.06 4.12
CA LEU A 134 -7.23 5.35 4.35
C LEU A 134 -7.81 4.48 5.47
N ILE A 135 -7.47 3.18 5.50
CA ILE A 135 -7.88 2.26 6.56
C ILE A 135 -7.33 2.72 7.92
N ALA A 136 -6.05 3.07 7.99
CA ALA A 136 -5.43 3.56 9.22
C ALA A 136 -6.04 4.89 9.70
N CYS A 137 -6.30 5.82 8.77
CA CYS A 137 -6.98 7.08 9.09
C CYS A 137 -8.40 6.84 9.61
N TYR A 138 -9.14 5.91 9.01
CA TYR A 138 -10.48 5.55 9.46
C TYR A 138 -10.46 4.94 10.87
N ALA A 139 -9.64 3.92 11.09
CA ALA A 139 -9.56 3.20 12.36
C ALA A 139 -9.16 4.11 13.54
N LEU A 140 -8.28 5.08 13.31
CA LEU A 140 -7.75 5.96 14.37
C LEU A 140 -8.38 7.37 14.38
N GLY A 141 -9.36 7.62 13.52
CA GLY A 141 -10.04 8.91 13.39
C GLY A 141 -9.11 10.04 12.91
N LEU A 142 -8.07 9.74 12.15
CA LEU A 142 -7.04 10.71 11.76
C LEU A 142 -7.58 11.69 10.71
N THR A 143 -7.17 12.96 10.84
CA THR A 143 -7.71 14.05 10.03
C THR A 143 -6.88 14.40 8.79
N GLN A 144 -5.61 13.99 8.74
CA GLN A 144 -4.75 14.14 7.57
C GLN A 144 -3.66 13.07 7.58
N CYS A 145 -3.20 12.70 6.38
CA CYS A 145 -2.09 11.79 6.17
C CYS A 145 -0.99 12.50 5.37
N PHE A 146 0.25 12.40 5.85
CA PHE A 146 1.45 12.87 5.19
C PHE A 146 2.31 11.68 4.79
N LEU A 147 2.73 11.62 3.54
CA LEU A 147 3.67 10.62 3.05
C LEU A 147 4.99 11.32 2.76
N TYR A 148 6.02 10.99 3.53
CA TYR A 148 7.37 11.50 3.32
C TYR A 148 8.12 10.55 2.40
N VAL A 149 8.37 10.99 1.16
CA VAL A 149 9.18 10.23 0.19
C VAL A 149 10.51 10.95 0.01
N ARG A 150 11.62 10.21 0.05
CA ARG A 150 12.94 10.79 -0.15
C ARG A 150 13.12 11.37 -1.57
N GLY A 151 13.97 12.38 -1.70
CA GLY A 151 14.14 13.17 -2.93
C GLY A 151 14.63 12.36 -4.14
N GLU A 152 15.34 11.27 -3.91
CA GLU A 152 15.99 10.45 -4.95
C GLU A 152 15.04 9.45 -5.63
N MET A 153 13.80 9.34 -5.15
CA MET A 153 12.79 8.44 -5.70
C MET A 153 11.79 9.20 -6.58
N ALA A 154 12.27 9.86 -7.63
CA ALA A 154 11.45 10.73 -8.49
C ALA A 154 10.23 9.99 -9.09
N LEU A 155 10.42 8.77 -9.59
CA LEU A 155 9.32 7.97 -10.17
C LEU A 155 8.27 7.59 -9.13
N ALA A 156 8.70 7.23 -7.91
CA ALA A 156 7.80 6.95 -6.81
C ALA A 156 6.95 8.18 -6.46
N GLN A 157 7.59 9.35 -6.35
CA GLN A 157 6.89 10.62 -6.09
C GLN A 157 5.84 10.92 -7.17
N GLU A 158 6.21 10.78 -8.45
CA GLU A 158 5.33 11.00 -9.59
C GLU A 158 4.11 10.06 -9.56
N ARG A 159 4.36 8.74 -9.41
CA ARG A 159 3.29 7.73 -9.41
C ARG A 159 2.36 7.83 -8.22
N VAL A 160 2.92 8.09 -7.04
CA VAL A 160 2.11 8.34 -5.83
C VAL A 160 1.25 9.60 -6.01
N ALA A 161 1.81 10.69 -6.54
CA ALA A 161 1.05 11.92 -6.78
C ALA A 161 -0.06 11.71 -7.81
N ALA A 162 0.21 10.96 -8.89
CA ALA A 162 -0.79 10.58 -9.89
C ALA A 162 -1.91 9.74 -9.27
N ALA A 163 -1.57 8.68 -8.55
CA ALA A 163 -2.52 7.80 -7.88
C ALA A 163 -3.38 8.55 -6.84
N LEU A 164 -2.79 9.50 -6.10
CA LEU A 164 -3.53 10.40 -5.21
C LEU A 164 -4.52 11.27 -5.98
N ASN A 165 -4.13 11.81 -7.14
CA ASN A 165 -5.03 12.61 -7.97
C ASN A 165 -6.18 11.77 -8.57
N GLU A 166 -5.96 10.49 -8.84
CA GLU A 166 -7.00 9.56 -9.28
C GLU A 166 -7.95 9.18 -8.14
N ALA A 167 -7.41 8.86 -6.96
CA ALA A 167 -8.20 8.38 -5.82
C ALA A 167 -8.97 9.50 -5.10
N TYR A 168 -8.38 10.68 -4.97
CA TYR A 168 -8.94 11.80 -4.19
C TYR A 168 -10.38 12.17 -4.57
N PRO A 169 -10.73 12.44 -5.84
CA PRO A 169 -12.11 12.81 -6.19
C PRO A 169 -13.12 11.69 -5.89
N ARG A 170 -12.70 10.42 -5.95
CA ARG A 170 -13.55 9.24 -5.73
C ARG A 170 -13.76 8.91 -4.26
N VAL A 171 -12.84 9.34 -3.38
CA VAL A 171 -12.91 9.09 -1.92
C VAL A 171 -13.41 10.31 -1.14
N CYS A 172 -13.07 11.52 -1.61
CA CYS A 172 -13.29 12.78 -0.88
C CYS A 172 -14.23 13.76 -1.61
N GLY A 173 -14.55 13.52 -2.89
CA GLY A 173 -15.31 14.44 -3.73
C GLY A 173 -16.80 14.55 -3.36
N PRO A 174 -17.44 15.71 -3.59
CA PRO A 174 -18.87 15.88 -3.45
C PRO A 174 -19.59 15.33 -4.70
N GLY A 175 -20.31 14.23 -4.56
CA GLY A 175 -21.11 13.66 -5.65
C GLY A 175 -20.79 12.18 -5.89
N ARG A 176 -21.83 11.37 -6.05
CA ARG A 176 -21.80 9.91 -6.22
C ARG A 176 -21.45 9.47 -7.66
N ASP A 177 -20.98 10.41 -8.49
CA ASP A 177 -20.75 10.15 -9.90
C ASP A 177 -19.37 9.49 -10.08
N GLY A 178 -19.33 8.19 -9.77
CA GLY A 178 -18.15 7.32 -9.93
C GLY A 178 -17.80 6.49 -8.70
N ASP A 179 -18.80 5.89 -8.04
CA ASP A 179 -18.68 5.13 -6.77
C ASP A 179 -17.95 3.77 -6.88
N GLU A 180 -16.76 3.76 -7.50
CA GLU A 180 -15.95 2.53 -7.71
C GLU A 180 -15.09 2.16 -6.49
N ILE A 181 -14.64 3.15 -5.71
CA ILE A 181 -13.82 2.90 -4.52
C ILE A 181 -14.69 2.67 -3.27
N LEU A 182 -15.55 3.64 -2.91
CA LEU A 182 -16.34 3.58 -1.68
C LEU A 182 -17.65 2.78 -1.83
N GLY A 183 -18.17 2.64 -3.05
CA GLY A 183 -19.46 2.02 -3.31
C GLY A 183 -20.64 2.89 -2.91
N ARG A 184 -21.80 2.67 -3.55
CA ARG A 184 -23.03 3.52 -3.49
C ARG A 184 -23.63 3.79 -2.10
N HIS A 185 -23.12 3.13 -1.06
CA HIS A 185 -23.72 3.11 0.28
C HIS A 185 -22.87 3.80 1.36
N HIS A 186 -21.62 4.19 1.07
CA HIS A 186 -20.76 4.86 2.05
C HIS A 186 -20.72 6.38 1.81
N ALA A 187 -20.78 7.16 2.88
CA ALA A 187 -20.58 8.60 2.80
C ALA A 187 -19.11 8.92 2.46
N PRO A 188 -18.82 10.00 1.69
CA PRO A 188 -17.44 10.41 1.45
C PRO A 188 -16.75 10.69 2.78
N LEU A 189 -15.46 10.33 2.89
CA LEU A 189 -14.64 10.58 4.10
C LEU A 189 -14.47 12.09 4.40
N GLY A 190 -14.96 12.97 3.51
CA GLY A 190 -14.82 14.41 3.57
C GLY A 190 -13.38 14.86 3.31
N ARG A 191 -13.07 16.15 3.50
CA ARG A 191 -11.70 16.70 3.36
C ARG A 191 -10.73 16.22 4.46
N ARG A 192 -11.04 15.13 5.17
CA ARG A 192 -10.42 14.69 6.43
C ARG A 192 -9.39 13.57 6.27
N CYS A 193 -9.01 13.14 5.06
CA CYS A 193 -8.08 12.00 4.95
C CYS A 193 -6.88 12.24 4.04
N LEU A 194 -6.99 13.10 3.03
CA LEU A 194 -5.92 13.36 2.07
C LEU A 194 -5.83 14.88 1.82
N HIS A 195 -4.65 15.47 1.94
CA HIS A 195 -4.41 16.87 1.60
C HIS A 195 -3.41 16.95 0.45
N ARG A 196 -3.65 17.84 -0.50
CA ARG A 196 -2.66 18.20 -1.51
C ARG A 196 -1.64 19.12 -0.83
N GLY A 197 -0.38 18.70 -0.77
CA GLY A 197 0.75 19.61 -0.53
C GLY A 197 1.00 20.47 -1.76
#